data_AF-A0A1I1AVM5-F1
#
_entry.id   AF-A0A1I1AVM5-F1
#
_cell.length_a   1.000
_cell.length_b   1.000
_cell.length_c   1.000
_cell.angle_alpha   90.00
_cell.angle_beta   90.00
_cell.angle_gamma   90.00
#
_symmetry.space_group_name_H-M   'P 1'
#
loop_
_entity.id
_entity.type
_entity.pdbx_description
1 polymer ?
#
loop_
_entity_poly.entity_id
_entity_poly.type
_entity_poly.pdbx_seq_one_letter_code
_entity_poly.pdbx_strand_id
1 'polypeptide(L)'
;MDAGQWNWLEIVKLLASVLTPIALAVFGIYVHHITKRFEHVQWRSQKLVEKRLSVYEDLAPLFNDLLCYFTYVGCWRDLNPPDVVTLKRTIDKKIHIAAPLFSPQFFASSMAFQR
;
A
#
# COMPACT_ATOMS: atom_id res chain seq x y z
N MET A 1 14.66 -24.12 67.08
CA MET A 1 14.38 -25.06 65.96
C MET A 1 13.08 -24.58 65.39
N ASP A 2 13.13 -23.56 64.53
CA ASP A 2 11.93 -22.85 64.09
C ASP A 2 11.82 -22.96 62.57
N ALA A 3 11.96 -24.20 62.10
CA ALA A 3 11.58 -24.60 60.76
C ALA A 3 10.10 -24.99 60.82
N GLY A 4 9.17 -24.04 60.70
CA GLY A 4 7.78 -24.46 60.90
C GLY A 4 6.63 -23.50 60.69
N GLN A 5 6.81 -22.27 60.20
CA GLN A 5 5.65 -21.49 59.77
C GLN A 5 6.01 -20.60 58.59
N TRP A 6 6.05 -21.21 57.39
CA TRP A 6 6.03 -20.43 56.16
C TRP A 6 4.77 -19.57 56.19
N ASN A 7 4.95 -18.27 56.37
CA ASN A 7 3.87 -17.33 56.35
C ASN A 7 3.38 -17.27 54.89
N TRP A 8 2.11 -17.62 54.65
CA TRP A 8 1.48 -17.59 53.32
C TRP A 8 1.78 -16.29 52.55
N LEU A 9 1.93 -15.18 53.28
CA LEU A 9 2.33 -13.87 52.75
C LEU A 9 3.71 -13.85 52.06
N GLU A 10 4.67 -14.64 52.53
CA GLU A 10 6.01 -14.73 51.92
C GLU A 10 5.96 -15.55 50.62
N ILE A 11 5.17 -16.63 50.60
CA ILE A 11 4.91 -17.42 49.38
C ILE A 11 4.28 -16.53 48.31
N VAL A 12 3.25 -15.76 48.68
CA VAL A 12 2.56 -14.85 47.76
C VAL A 12 3.48 -13.75 47.25
N LYS A 13 4.36 -13.19 48.10
CA LYS A 13 5.35 -12.17 47.66
C LYS A 13 6.37 -12.73 46.68
N LEU A 14 6.88 -13.94 46.92
CA LEU A 14 7.81 -14.62 46.02
C LEU A 14 7.14 -15.00 44.70
N LEU A 15 5.90 -15.48 44.75
CA LEU A 15 5.14 -15.78 43.53
C LEU A 15 4.84 -14.51 42.75
N ALA A 16 4.43 -13.42 43.41
CA ALA A 16 4.16 -12.14 42.75
C ALA A 16 5.43 -11.55 42.10
N SER A 17 6.59 -11.63 42.76
CA SER A 17 7.85 -11.10 42.24
C SER A 17 8.37 -11.88 41.03
N VAL A 18 8.05 -13.17 40.92
CA VAL A 18 8.39 -13.99 39.76
C VAL A 18 7.32 -13.90 38.66
N LEU A 19 6.05 -13.81 39.03
CA LEU A 19 4.93 -13.75 38.06
C LEU A 19 4.90 -12.42 37.30
N THR A 20 5.28 -11.32 37.95
CA THR A 20 5.31 -9.99 37.33
C THR A 20 6.24 -9.92 36.11
N PRO A 21 7.54 -10.28 36.19
CA PRO A 21 8.42 -10.27 35.02
C PRO A 21 8.01 -11.30 33.97
N ILE A 22 7.44 -12.45 34.35
CA ILE A 22 6.92 -13.45 33.40
C ILE A 22 5.74 -12.86 32.62
N ALA A 23 4.77 -12.25 33.31
CA ALA A 23 3.62 -11.61 32.69
C ALA A 23 4.07 -10.49 31.74
N LEU A 24 5.06 -9.68 32.14
CA LEU A 24 5.63 -8.63 31.31
C LEU A 24 6.32 -9.20 30.05
N ALA A 25 7.08 -10.29 30.20
CA ALA A 25 7.75 -10.96 29.09
C ALA A 25 6.74 -11.57 28.10
N VAL A 26 5.71 -12.26 28.61
CA VAL A 26 4.63 -12.81 27.77
C VAL A 26 3.89 -11.71 27.05
N PHE A 27 3.57 -10.60 27.74
CA PHE A 27 2.93 -9.44 27.13
C PHE A 27 3.80 -8.80 26.05
N GLY A 28 5.10 -8.63 26.29
CA GLY A 28 6.04 -8.13 25.29
C GLY A 28 6.11 -9.02 24.04
N ILE A 29 6.19 -10.34 24.22
CA ILE A 29 6.18 -11.31 23.11
C ILE A 29 4.86 -11.26 22.34
N TYR A 30 3.74 -11.13 23.04
CA TYR A 30 2.41 -11.03 22.44
C TYR A 30 2.26 -9.76 21.58
N VAL A 31 2.61 -8.59 22.13
CA VAL A 31 2.58 -7.31 21.41
C VAL A 31 3.48 -7.37 20.18
N HIS A 32 4.71 -7.88 20.32
CA HIS A 32 5.65 -8.01 19.19
C HIS A 32 5.10 -8.86 18.05
N HIS A 33 4.49 -10.00 18.37
CA HIS A 33 3.87 -10.86 17.37
C HIS A 33 2.71 -10.19 16.64
N ILE A 34 1.91 -9.38 17.34
CA ILE A 34 0.78 -8.67 16.73
C ILE A 34 1.28 -7.54 15.83
N THR A 35 2.22 -6.72 16.29
CA THR A 35 2.77 -5.61 15.51
C THR A 35 3.35 -6.09 14.19
N LYS A 36 4.12 -7.19 14.20
CA LYS A 36 4.66 -7.79 12.97
C LYS A 36 3.60 -8.20 11.95
N ARG A 37 2.43 -8.68 12.40
CA ARG A 37 1.33 -9.04 11.48
C ARG A 37 0.73 -7.81 10.81
N PHE A 38 0.58 -6.72 11.56
CA PHE A 38 0.05 -5.47 11.01
C PHE A 38 1.03 -4.78 10.06
N GLU A 39 2.33 -4.82 10.36
CA GLU A 39 3.37 -4.28 9.48
C GLU A 39 3.31 -4.87 8.08
N HIS A 40 3.21 -6.20 7.93
CA HIS A 40 3.16 -6.82 6.60
C HIS A 40 1.91 -6.45 5.79
N VAL A 41 0.74 -6.39 6.44
CA VAL A 41 -0.51 -6.01 5.77
C VAL A 41 -0.48 -4.55 5.36
N GLN A 42 -0.04 -3.67 6.26
CA GLN A 42 0.08 -2.24 5.99
C GLN A 42 1.13 -1.98 4.89
N TRP A 43 2.26 -2.66 4.94
CA TRP A 43 3.32 -2.56 3.92
C TRP A 43 2.84 -2.98 2.54
N ARG A 44 2.13 -4.10 2.42
CA ARG A 44 1.60 -4.56 1.13
C ARG A 44 0.62 -3.55 0.53
N SER A 45 -0.29 -3.01 1.34
CA SER A 45 -1.24 -1.99 0.91
C SER A 45 -0.53 -0.71 0.49
N GLN A 46 0.47 -0.24 1.26
CA GLN A 46 1.27 0.92 0.91
C GLN A 46 2.01 0.75 -0.41
N LYS A 47 2.68 -0.40 -0.61
CA LYS A 47 3.41 -0.68 -1.86
C LYS A 47 2.49 -0.73 -3.07
N LEU A 48 1.28 -1.27 -2.92
CA LEU A 48 0.28 -1.29 -3.98
C LEU A 48 -0.21 0.12 -4.33
N VAL A 49 -0.47 0.96 -3.32
CA VAL A 49 -0.85 2.38 -3.52
C VAL A 49 0.29 3.16 -4.17
N GLU A 50 1.52 2.97 -3.71
CA GLU A 50 2.72 3.60 -4.28
C GLU A 50 2.87 3.25 -5.77
N LYS A 51 2.70 1.97 -6.13
CA LYS A 51 2.76 1.55 -7.55
C LYS A 51 1.62 2.14 -8.37
N ARG A 52 0.40 2.16 -7.86
CA ARG A 52 -0.73 2.84 -8.54
C ARG A 52 -0.48 4.32 -8.76
N LEU A 53 0.05 5.01 -7.74
CA LEU A 53 0.38 6.43 -7.84
C LEU A 53 1.48 6.67 -8.87
N SER A 54 2.55 5.86 -8.87
CA SER A 54 3.63 6.00 -9.85
C SER A 54 3.15 5.84 -11.30
N VAL A 55 2.21 4.93 -11.55
CA VAL A 55 1.60 4.74 -12.88
C VAL A 55 0.70 5.92 -13.23
N TYR A 56 -0.04 6.46 -12.26
CA TYR A 56 -0.87 7.66 -12.46
C TYR A 56 -0.02 8.90 -12.79
N GLU A 57 1.06 9.15 -12.06
CA GLU A 57 1.96 10.28 -12.29
C GLU A 57 2.59 10.25 -13.69
N ASP A 58 2.87 9.05 -14.21
CA ASP A 58 3.42 8.83 -15.54
C ASP A 58 2.34 8.98 -16.64
N LEU A 59 1.13 8.45 -16.43
CA LEU A 59 0.06 8.47 -17.43
C LEU A 59 -0.75 9.77 -17.48
N ALA A 60 -0.97 10.44 -16.34
CA ALA A 60 -1.85 11.60 -16.25
C ALA A 60 -1.42 12.76 -17.16
N PRO A 61 -0.13 13.13 -17.26
CA PRO A 61 0.31 14.16 -18.20
C PRO A 61 0.02 13.77 -19.65
N LEU A 62 0.28 12.51 -20.02
CA LEU A 62 0.06 12.01 -21.38
C LEU A 62 -1.43 12.04 -21.77
N PHE A 63 -2.31 11.65 -20.84
CA PHE A 63 -3.75 11.76 -21.03
C PHE A 63 -4.21 13.21 -21.13
N ASN A 64 -3.63 14.10 -20.33
CA ASN A 64 -3.92 15.52 -20.40
C ASN A 64 -3.54 16.10 -21.78
N ASP A 65 -2.35 15.77 -22.29
CA ASP A 65 -1.91 16.25 -23.61
C ASP A 65 -2.83 15.75 -24.73
N LEU A 66 -3.26 14.47 -24.65
CA LEU A 66 -4.22 13.91 -25.57
C LEU A 66 -5.57 14.63 -25.51
N LEU A 67 -6.07 14.93 -24.30
CA LEU A 67 -7.30 15.67 -24.09
C LEU A 67 -7.18 17.09 -24.65
N CYS A 68 -6.13 17.81 -24.28
CA CYS A 68 -5.81 19.15 -24.75
C CYS A 68 -5.83 19.25 -26.27
N TYR A 69 -5.25 18.27 -26.96
CA TYR A 69 -5.27 18.18 -28.42
C TYR A 69 -6.70 18.11 -28.99
N PHE A 70 -7.54 17.22 -28.45
CA PHE A 70 -8.91 17.05 -28.94
C PHE A 70 -9.85 18.20 -28.55
N THR A 71 -9.59 18.88 -27.44
CA THR A 71 -10.42 20.00 -26.96
C THR A 71 -9.92 21.36 -27.42
N TYR A 72 -8.78 21.44 -28.10
CA TYR A 72 -8.12 22.69 -28.51
C TYR A 72 -7.84 23.64 -27.31
N VAL A 73 -7.39 23.09 -26.19
CA VAL A 73 -7.07 23.84 -24.96
C VAL A 73 -5.59 23.64 -24.58
N GLY A 74 -4.95 24.66 -24.01
CA GLY A 74 -3.57 24.56 -23.52
C GLY A 74 -2.54 24.53 -24.65
N CYS A 75 -1.58 23.61 -24.56
CA CYS A 75 -0.48 23.42 -25.52
C CYS A 75 -0.87 22.66 -26.80
N TRP A 76 -2.17 22.57 -27.12
CA TRP A 76 -2.68 21.76 -28.24
C TRP A 76 -2.00 22.07 -29.59
N ARG A 77 -1.63 23.34 -29.80
CA ARG A 77 -1.02 23.81 -31.06
C ARG A 77 0.41 23.34 -31.24
N ASP A 78 1.08 22.97 -30.16
CA ASP A 78 2.46 22.49 -30.17
C ASP A 78 2.51 20.97 -30.49
N LEU A 79 1.37 20.29 -30.48
CA LEU A 79 1.23 18.86 -30.77
C LEU A 79 0.84 18.64 -32.24
N ASN A 80 1.62 17.84 -32.97
CA ASN A 80 1.28 17.46 -34.34
C ASN A 80 0.46 16.17 -34.39
N PRO A 81 -0.40 15.97 -35.41
CA PRO A 81 -1.15 14.74 -35.59
C PRO A 81 -0.33 13.42 -35.48
N PRO A 82 0.86 13.27 -36.12
CA PRO A 82 1.66 12.05 -35.97
C PRO A 82 2.18 11.84 -34.53
N ASP A 83 2.46 12.92 -33.81
CA ASP A 83 2.94 12.88 -32.43
C ASP A 83 1.81 12.39 -31.52
N VAL A 84 0.58 12.84 -31.74
CA VAL A 84 -0.61 12.42 -31.00
C VAL A 84 -0.92 10.93 -31.20
N VAL A 85 -0.75 10.41 -32.42
CA VAL A 85 -0.90 8.96 -32.68
C VAL A 85 0.15 8.16 -31.91
N THR A 86 1.40 8.65 -31.87
CA THR A 86 2.50 8.01 -31.13
C THR A 86 2.26 8.09 -29.62
N LEU A 87 1.77 9.22 -29.12
CA LEU A 87 1.36 9.44 -27.74
C LEU A 87 0.27 8.42 -27.34
N LYS A 88 -0.77 8.28 -28.16
CA LYS A 88 -1.84 7.32 -27.92
C LYS A 88 -1.34 5.88 -27.84
N ARG A 89 -0.48 5.46 -28.79
CA ARG A 89 0.15 4.12 -28.76
C ARG A 89 0.98 3.90 -27.50
N THR A 90 1.67 4.93 -27.02
CA THR A 90 2.47 4.89 -25.79
C THR A 90 1.57 4.70 -24.57
N ILE A 91 0.46 5.44 -24.49
CA ILE A 91 -0.55 5.31 -23.44
C ILE A 91 -1.13 3.88 -23.45
N ASP A 92 -1.55 3.38 -24.61
CA ASP A 92 -2.12 2.03 -24.75
C ASP A 92 -1.17 0.94 -24.25
N LYS A 93 0.10 1.02 -24.65
CA LYS A 93 1.15 0.09 -24.18
C LYS A 93 1.27 0.12 -22.65
N LYS A 94 1.32 1.32 -22.06
CA LYS A 94 1.43 1.49 -20.60
C LYS A 94 0.19 0.95 -19.87
N ILE A 95 -1.01 1.18 -20.40
CA ILE A 95 -2.27 0.66 -19.84
C ILE A 95 -2.27 -0.87 -19.82
N HIS A 96 -1.84 -1.53 -20.91
CA HIS A 96 -1.77 -2.98 -20.97
C HIS A 96 -0.73 -3.57 -20.00
N ILE A 97 0.43 -2.94 -19.85
CA ILE A 97 1.46 -3.40 -18.90
C ILE A 97 0.95 -3.29 -17.45
N ALA A 98 0.28 -2.19 -17.13
CA ALA A 98 -0.24 -1.92 -15.79
C ALA A 98 -1.69 -2.45 -15.59
N ALA A 99 -2.22 -3.29 -16.49
CA ALA A 99 -3.61 -3.76 -16.46
C ALA A 99 -4.06 -4.31 -15.08
N PRO A 100 -3.25 -5.11 -14.35
CA PRO A 100 -3.65 -5.62 -13.03
C PRO A 100 -3.81 -4.54 -11.95
N LEU A 101 -3.25 -3.34 -12.16
CA LEU A 101 -3.29 -2.26 -11.19
C LEU A 101 -4.55 -1.40 -11.29
N PHE A 102 -5.21 -1.41 -12.46
CA PHE A 102 -6.39 -0.60 -12.73
C PHE A 102 -7.70 -1.26 -12.32
N SER A 103 -8.75 -0.45 -12.19
CA SER A 103 -10.10 -0.97 -12.06
C SER A 103 -10.57 -1.58 -13.39
N PRO A 104 -11.42 -2.63 -13.36
CA PRO A 104 -11.99 -3.21 -14.57
C PRO A 104 -12.74 -2.18 -15.43
N GLN A 105 -13.42 -1.22 -14.80
CA GLN A 105 -14.15 -0.17 -15.51
C GLN A 105 -13.22 0.75 -16.29
N PHE A 106 -12.11 1.21 -15.67
CA PHE A 106 -11.14 2.06 -16.35
C PHE A 106 -10.50 1.36 -17.54
N PHE A 107 -10.11 0.09 -17.35
CA PHE A 107 -9.52 -0.71 -18.41
C PHE A 107 -10.49 -0.92 -19.57
N ALA A 108 -11.76 -1.25 -19.27
CA ALA A 108 -12.80 -1.40 -20.28
C ALA A 108 -13.03 -0.11 -21.10
N SER A 109 -13.10 1.05 -20.46
CA SER A 109 -13.23 2.34 -21.14
C SER A 109 -12.02 2.64 -22.04
N SER A 110 -10.82 2.32 -21.58
CA SER A 110 -9.59 2.51 -22.37
C SER A 110 -9.59 1.61 -23.61
N MET A 111 -10.02 0.36 -23.48
CA MET A 111 -10.16 -0.58 -24.60
C MET A 111 -11.25 -0.14 -25.58
N ALA A 112 -12.35 0.43 -25.09
CA ALA A 112 -13.41 0.95 -25.96
C ALA A 112 -12.92 2.11 -26.83
N PHE A 113 -12.08 2.99 -26.28
CA PHE A 113 -11.47 4.10 -27.00
C PHE A 113 -10.38 3.67 -28.01
N GLN A 114 -9.92 2.41 -27.98
CA GLN A 114 -8.98 1.87 -28.95
C GLN A 114 -9.65 1.30 -30.21
N ARG A 115 -10.96 1.01 -30.17
CA ARG A 115 -11.72 0.51 -31.32
C ARG A 115 -12.18 1.64 -32.20
#